data_AF-A0AAU4I9D9-F1
#
_entry.id   AF-A0AAU4I9D9-F1
#
_cell.length_a   1.000
_cell.length_b   1.000
_cell.length_c   1.000
_cell.angle_alpha   90.00
_cell.angle_beta   90.00
_cell.angle_gamma   90.00
#
_symmetry.space_group_name_H-M   'P 1'
#
loop_
_entity.id
_entity.type
_entity.pdbx_description
1 polymer ?
#
loop_
_entity_poly.entity_id
_entity_poly.type
_entity_poly.pdbx_seq_one_letter_code
_entity_poly.pdbx_strand_id
1 'polypeptide(L)'
;MIISALRRRAAVLATALAAALLPPASASASASASVIAPASGSLHAAAPANSCPRVRDHLFAAADERVEVERITPSPSWRINCKQLYRSDGRPPSVVFEEGFLPRDTLNGQYDIESYVLVNQPSPYVSTTYNHDLYKSWKSGWNYYIDAPGGVDVNQTIGDTHKYASQVEVAFPGGIERSFIVAVCPVDTVKKVEIMDRCEDNPYYEPWRTNYPG
;
A
#
# COMPACT_ATOMS: atom_id res chain seq x y z
N MET A 1 28.63 51.60 33.86
CA MET A 1 29.66 50.71 33.27
C MET A 1 29.27 50.52 31.80
N ILE A 2 29.80 51.32 30.88
CA ILE A 2 31.09 51.18 30.16
C ILE A 2 31.01 49.98 29.17
N ILE A 3 30.53 50.16 27.93
CA ILE A 3 31.23 50.53 26.65
C ILE A 3 32.10 49.37 26.12
N SER A 4 31.85 48.82 24.92
CA SER A 4 32.56 49.13 23.65
C SER A 4 31.99 48.25 22.50
N ALA A 5 31.52 48.77 21.35
CA ALA A 5 32.17 49.38 20.17
C ALA A 5 32.73 48.32 19.16
N LEU A 6 32.11 48.09 17.99
CA LEU A 6 32.14 48.83 16.69
C LEU A 6 33.33 48.50 15.76
N ARG A 7 33.02 48.10 14.50
CA ARG A 7 33.59 48.53 13.16
C ARG A 7 33.67 47.34 12.19
N ARG A 8 32.94 47.30 11.07
CA ARG A 8 32.97 48.09 9.79
C ARG A 8 34.15 47.80 8.86
N ARG A 9 33.83 47.42 7.61
CA ARG A 9 34.31 47.89 6.26
C ARG A 9 34.23 46.71 5.28
N ALA A 10 33.39 46.65 4.23
CA ALA A 10 33.12 47.55 3.09
C ALA A 10 34.30 47.72 2.11
N ALA A 11 34.14 47.19 0.89
CA ALA A 11 34.59 47.72 -0.42
C ALA A 11 34.40 46.63 -1.51
N VAL A 12 34.21 46.86 -2.81
CA VAL A 12 33.49 47.85 -3.66
C VAL A 12 33.99 47.60 -5.11
N LEU A 13 33.05 47.48 -6.06
CA LEU A 13 33.13 47.71 -7.54
C LEU A 13 34.18 46.93 -8.38
N ALA A 14 34.02 46.66 -9.68
CA ALA A 14 33.48 47.45 -10.80
C ALA A 14 33.09 46.48 -11.96
N THR A 15 31.85 46.49 -12.50
CA THR A 15 31.37 47.17 -13.73
C THR A 15 32.21 47.04 -15.00
N ALA A 16 31.59 46.55 -16.09
CA ALA A 16 31.81 47.05 -17.44
C ALA A 16 30.53 46.89 -18.29
N LEU A 17 30.07 48.04 -18.80
CA LEU A 17 28.99 48.29 -19.75
C LEU A 17 29.41 47.92 -21.18
N ALA A 18 28.46 47.54 -22.03
CA ALA A 18 28.42 48.01 -23.41
C ALA A 18 26.98 47.96 -23.96
N ALA A 19 26.49 49.13 -24.33
CA ALA A 19 25.22 49.37 -25.01
C ALA A 19 25.32 49.07 -26.52
N ALA A 20 24.18 48.89 -27.21
CA ALA A 20 23.69 49.89 -28.17
C ALA A 20 22.64 49.34 -29.17
N LEU A 21 21.57 50.15 -29.34
CA LEU A 21 20.80 50.46 -30.57
C LEU A 21 19.67 49.51 -31.07
N LEU A 22 18.43 50.00 -30.88
CA LEU A 22 17.23 49.85 -31.74
C LEU A 22 17.31 50.87 -32.92
N PRO A 23 16.51 50.88 -34.02
CA PRO A 23 15.07 50.48 -34.18
C PRO A 23 14.74 49.91 -35.61
N PRO A 24 13.54 50.03 -36.24
CA PRO A 24 12.14 50.15 -35.79
C PRO A 24 11.22 49.02 -36.28
N ALA A 25 9.95 49.08 -35.84
CA ALA A 25 8.85 48.21 -36.22
C ALA A 25 8.51 48.22 -37.72
N SER A 26 8.05 47.08 -38.23
CA SER A 26 7.22 46.99 -39.44
C SER A 26 6.17 45.90 -39.21
N ALA A 27 4.92 46.35 -39.11
CA ALA A 27 3.75 45.49 -39.09
C ALA A 27 3.52 44.92 -40.50
N SER A 28 3.22 43.63 -40.58
CA SER A 28 2.59 43.02 -41.76
C SER A 28 1.68 41.90 -41.26
N ALA A 29 0.38 42.15 -41.34
CA ALA A 29 -0.64 41.14 -41.17
C ALA A 29 -0.67 40.23 -42.40
N SER A 30 -0.78 38.91 -42.18
CA SER A 30 -1.51 38.02 -43.09
C SER A 30 -1.66 36.61 -42.52
N ALA A 31 -2.89 36.13 -42.68
CA ALA A 31 -3.34 34.75 -42.83
C ALA A 31 -3.29 33.81 -41.62
N SER A 32 -4.49 33.63 -41.06
CA SER A 32 -4.94 32.50 -40.27
C SER A 32 -4.56 31.15 -40.87
N ALA A 33 -4.01 30.27 -40.03
CA ALA A 33 -4.18 28.84 -40.17
C ALA A 33 -4.34 28.26 -38.77
N SER A 34 -5.58 27.93 -38.41
CA SER A 34 -5.90 27.12 -37.23
C SER A 34 -5.23 25.77 -37.39
N VAL A 35 -4.09 25.58 -36.73
CA VAL A 35 -3.56 24.24 -36.49
C VAL A 35 -4.28 23.72 -35.25
N ILE A 36 -5.21 22.81 -35.46
CA ILE A 36 -5.78 22.00 -34.39
C ILE A 36 -4.60 21.23 -33.80
N ALA A 37 -4.12 21.68 -32.64
CA ALA A 37 -3.21 20.89 -31.82
C ALA A 37 -3.96 19.60 -31.44
N PRO A 38 -3.39 18.40 -31.63
CA PRO A 38 -3.95 17.25 -30.96
C PRO A 38 -3.87 17.57 -29.47
N ALA A 39 -4.97 17.31 -28.75
CA ALA A 39 -4.93 17.25 -27.31
C ALA A 39 -3.92 16.15 -26.96
N SER A 40 -2.68 16.54 -26.70
CA SER A 40 -1.72 15.71 -26.01
C SER A 40 -2.30 15.51 -24.61
N GLY A 41 -3.20 14.54 -24.50
CA GLY A 41 -3.52 13.95 -23.21
C GLY A 41 -2.19 13.62 -22.58
N SER A 42 -1.95 14.15 -21.38
CA SER A 42 -0.83 13.75 -20.55
C SER A 42 -0.97 12.25 -20.27
N LEU A 43 -0.49 11.44 -21.21
CA LEU A 43 -0.21 10.04 -20.99
C LEU A 43 0.91 10.05 -19.96
N HIS A 44 0.53 9.96 -18.68
CA HIS A 44 1.47 9.62 -17.64
C HIS A 44 2.22 8.38 -18.11
N ALA A 45 3.55 8.45 -18.10
CA ALA A 45 4.39 7.32 -18.48
C ALA A 45 3.90 6.08 -17.72
N ALA A 46 3.59 5.02 -18.45
CA ALA A 46 3.19 3.75 -17.86
C ALA A 46 4.24 3.36 -16.81
N ALA A 47 3.77 3.08 -15.59
CA ALA A 47 4.63 2.59 -14.51
C ALA A 47 5.41 1.36 -15.03
N PRO A 48 6.71 1.20 -14.70
CA PRO A 48 7.48 0.04 -15.19
C PRO A 48 6.75 -1.26 -14.83
N ALA A 49 6.85 -2.28 -15.68
CA ALA A 49 6.11 -3.55 -15.58
C ALA A 49 6.23 -4.31 -14.23
N ASN A 50 7.11 -3.83 -13.34
CA ASN A 50 7.41 -4.42 -12.04
C ASN A 50 7.17 -3.46 -10.86
N SER A 51 6.65 -2.24 -11.08
CA SER A 51 6.27 -1.34 -9.99
C SER A 51 4.82 -1.56 -9.59
N CYS A 52 4.62 -1.92 -8.33
CA CYS A 52 3.30 -1.99 -7.73
C CYS A 52 2.63 -0.61 -7.74
N PRO A 53 1.38 -0.49 -8.23
CA PRO A 53 0.66 0.78 -8.17
C PRO A 53 0.57 1.26 -6.72
N ARG A 54 0.80 2.56 -6.49
CA ARG A 54 0.70 3.16 -5.16
C ARG A 54 -0.75 3.51 -4.87
N VAL A 55 -1.43 2.63 -4.17
CA VAL A 55 -2.80 2.87 -3.70
C VAL A 55 -2.75 3.82 -2.51
N ARG A 56 -3.35 5.01 -2.66
CA ARG A 56 -3.36 6.05 -1.60
C ARG A 56 -4.36 5.78 -0.50
N ASP A 57 -5.48 5.17 -0.87
CA ASP A 57 -6.50 4.77 0.10
C ASP A 57 -6.03 3.53 0.85
N HIS A 58 -5.78 3.69 2.15
CA HIS A 58 -5.32 2.61 3.02
C HIS A 58 -6.41 1.55 3.28
N LEU A 59 -7.67 1.85 2.97
CA LEU A 59 -8.81 0.94 3.11
C LEU A 59 -9.30 0.40 1.77
N PHE A 60 -8.58 0.62 0.67
CA PHE A 60 -8.98 0.13 -0.66
C PHE A 60 -9.24 -1.38 -0.71
N ALA A 61 -8.56 -2.16 0.14
CA ALA A 61 -8.73 -3.60 0.23
C ALA A 61 -9.77 -4.03 1.30
N ALA A 62 -10.32 -3.12 2.09
CA ALA A 62 -11.13 -3.44 3.25
C ALA A 62 -12.47 -4.09 2.86
N ALA A 63 -12.83 -5.16 3.56
CA ALA A 63 -14.19 -5.74 3.50
C ALA A 63 -15.17 -4.98 4.41
N ASP A 64 -14.67 -4.30 5.43
CA ASP A 64 -15.43 -3.46 6.36
C ASP A 64 -14.77 -2.08 6.47
N GLU A 65 -15.30 -1.11 5.73
CA GLU A 65 -14.81 0.27 5.67
C GLU A 65 -15.15 1.11 6.92
N ARG A 66 -15.84 0.55 7.92
CA ARG A 66 -16.12 1.26 9.20
C ARG A 66 -14.89 1.39 10.08
N VAL A 67 -13.78 0.78 9.71
CA VAL A 67 -12.50 0.90 10.43
C VAL A 67 -11.97 2.33 10.35
N GLU A 68 -11.43 2.84 11.45
CA GLU A 68 -10.89 4.20 11.55
C GLU A 68 -9.36 4.14 11.54
N VAL A 69 -8.74 4.47 10.41
CA VAL A 69 -7.28 4.35 10.21
C VAL A 69 -6.49 5.17 11.23
N GLU A 70 -7.03 6.29 11.68
CA GLU A 70 -6.40 7.22 12.61
C GLU A 70 -6.27 6.65 14.03
N ARG A 71 -7.02 5.58 14.36
CA ARG A 71 -6.96 4.90 15.67
C ARG A 71 -5.81 3.89 15.76
N ILE A 72 -5.20 3.52 14.64
CA ILE A 72 -4.14 2.50 14.59
C ILE A 72 -2.91 3.00 15.36
N THR A 73 -2.42 2.19 16.30
CA THR A 73 -1.18 2.48 17.05
C THR A 73 -0.19 1.31 16.99
N PRO A 74 1.13 1.57 17.03
CA PRO A 74 1.77 2.87 16.81
C PRO A 74 1.57 3.34 15.36
N SER A 75 2.18 4.47 14.97
CA SER A 75 2.09 4.98 13.59
C SER A 75 2.42 3.87 12.57
N PRO A 76 1.47 3.48 11.72
CA PRO A 76 1.63 2.30 10.87
C PRO A 76 2.63 2.53 9.74
N SER A 77 3.49 1.52 9.50
CA SER A 77 4.25 1.42 8.26
C SER A 77 3.43 0.65 7.23
N TRP A 78 2.92 1.36 6.23
CA TRP A 78 2.11 0.76 5.18
C TRP A 78 2.96 -0.01 4.17
N ARG A 79 2.56 -1.24 3.87
CA ARG A 79 3.15 -2.05 2.81
C ARG A 79 2.93 -1.38 1.46
N ILE A 80 4.04 -1.14 0.75
CA ILE A 80 4.05 -0.49 -0.58
C ILE A 80 4.29 -1.46 -1.74
N ASN A 81 4.67 -2.71 -1.44
CA ASN A 81 4.80 -3.75 -2.44
C ASN A 81 3.46 -4.44 -2.68
N CYS A 82 3.42 -5.25 -3.72
CA CYS A 82 2.27 -6.02 -4.16
C CYS A 82 2.63 -7.50 -4.26
N LYS A 83 3.52 -7.99 -3.38
CA LYS A 83 3.83 -9.43 -3.31
C LYS A 83 2.59 -10.20 -2.89
N GLN A 84 2.42 -11.41 -3.42
CA GLN A 84 1.40 -12.33 -2.93
C GLN A 84 1.54 -12.52 -1.41
N LEU A 85 0.41 -12.47 -0.71
CA LEU A 85 0.32 -12.75 0.72
C LEU A 85 -0.48 -14.05 0.94
N TYR A 86 -0.35 -14.58 2.15
CA TYR A 86 -0.95 -15.84 2.52
C TYR A 86 -1.71 -15.72 3.83
N ARG A 87 -2.76 -16.52 3.99
CA ARG A 87 -3.52 -16.59 5.23
C ARG A 87 -3.96 -18.03 5.52
N SER A 88 -3.58 -18.50 6.70
CA SER A 88 -4.06 -19.77 7.25
C SER A 88 -5.39 -19.54 7.97
N ASP A 89 -6.51 -20.08 7.47
CA ASP A 89 -7.85 -19.88 8.06
C ASP A 89 -8.61 -21.21 8.19
N GLY A 90 -9.47 -21.31 9.20
CA GLY A 90 -10.30 -22.49 9.46
C GLY A 90 -11.67 -22.45 8.81
N ARG A 91 -12.01 -21.34 8.12
CA ARG A 91 -13.24 -21.23 7.32
C ARG A 91 -13.02 -21.80 5.93
N PRO A 92 -14.03 -22.48 5.34
CA PRO A 92 -13.95 -23.04 3.99
C PRO A 92 -14.09 -21.96 2.90
N PRO A 93 -13.66 -22.24 1.65
CA PRO A 93 -13.78 -21.30 0.54
C PRO A 93 -15.23 -20.86 0.26
N SER A 94 -16.21 -21.74 0.47
CA SER A 94 -17.63 -21.40 0.30
C SER A 94 -18.12 -20.26 1.18
N VAL A 95 -17.38 -19.92 2.24
CA VAL A 95 -17.63 -18.76 3.10
C VAL A 95 -16.70 -17.62 2.70
N VAL A 96 -15.40 -17.89 2.62
CA VAL A 96 -14.39 -16.84 2.41
C VAL A 96 -14.48 -16.21 1.02
N PHE A 97 -14.80 -16.96 -0.03
CA PHE A 97 -14.97 -16.41 -1.36
C PHE A 97 -16.26 -15.57 -1.49
N GLU A 98 -17.28 -15.85 -0.68
CA GLU A 98 -18.52 -15.06 -0.69
C GLU A 98 -18.41 -13.78 0.14
N GLU A 99 -17.80 -13.86 1.32
CA GLU A 99 -17.78 -12.76 2.31
C GLU A 99 -16.49 -11.94 2.29
N GLY A 100 -15.40 -12.50 1.75
CA GLY A 100 -14.05 -12.03 2.01
C GLY A 100 -13.57 -12.39 3.42
N PHE A 101 -12.50 -11.73 3.86
CA PHE A 101 -12.03 -11.80 5.23
C PHE A 101 -12.51 -10.60 6.02
N LEU A 102 -13.64 -10.76 6.70
CA LEU A 102 -14.11 -9.76 7.67
C LEU A 102 -13.26 -9.78 8.96
N PRO A 103 -12.92 -8.59 9.51
CA PRO A 103 -12.30 -8.48 10.83
C PRO A 103 -13.30 -8.84 11.93
N ARG A 104 -12.80 -9.07 13.15
CA ARG A 104 -13.67 -9.47 14.28
C ARG A 104 -14.44 -8.30 14.89
N ASP A 105 -13.82 -7.13 14.97
CA ASP A 105 -14.44 -5.95 15.58
C ASP A 105 -13.77 -4.66 15.10
N THR A 106 -14.41 -3.94 14.17
CA THR A 106 -13.96 -2.64 13.67
C THR A 106 -14.29 -1.48 14.59
N LEU A 107 -15.25 -1.62 15.49
CA LEU A 107 -15.74 -0.50 16.30
C LEU A 107 -15.02 -0.43 17.64
N ASN A 108 -14.97 -1.55 18.37
CA ASN A 108 -14.46 -1.64 19.74
C ASN A 108 -13.24 -2.56 19.89
N GLY A 109 -12.73 -3.10 18.76
CA GLY A 109 -11.59 -3.99 18.75
C GLY A 109 -10.27 -3.33 19.16
N GLN A 110 -9.24 -4.15 19.28
CA GLN A 110 -7.87 -3.71 19.58
C GLN A 110 -7.19 -3.07 18.37
N TYR A 111 -7.03 -1.75 18.39
CA TYR A 111 -6.33 -1.00 17.34
C TYR A 111 -4.82 -0.93 17.54
N ASP A 112 -4.29 -1.28 18.71
CA ASP A 112 -2.86 -1.36 18.92
C ASP A 112 -2.27 -2.64 18.28
N ILE A 113 -1.40 -2.47 17.27
CA ILE A 113 -0.79 -3.54 16.49
C ILE A 113 0.04 -4.46 17.38
N GLU A 114 0.86 -3.91 18.28
CA GLU A 114 1.70 -4.71 19.16
C GLU A 114 0.84 -5.59 20.10
N SER A 115 -0.17 -4.99 20.73
CA SER A 115 -1.10 -5.71 21.60
C SER A 115 -1.89 -6.78 20.84
N TYR A 116 -2.33 -6.48 19.62
CA TYR A 116 -3.01 -7.43 18.75
C TYR A 116 -2.13 -8.64 18.43
N VAL A 117 -0.90 -8.41 17.98
CA VAL A 117 0.06 -9.45 17.59
C VAL A 117 0.44 -10.34 18.78
N LEU A 118 0.57 -9.76 19.98
CA LEU A 118 1.00 -10.52 21.16
C LEU A 118 -0.11 -11.39 21.76
N VAL A 119 -1.35 -10.92 21.76
CA VAL A 119 -2.46 -11.51 22.55
C VAL A 119 -3.54 -12.16 21.68
N ASN A 120 -3.65 -11.79 20.40
CA ASN A 120 -4.67 -12.30 19.47
C ASN A 120 -6.11 -12.13 19.99
N GLN A 121 -6.45 -10.88 20.34
CA GLN A 121 -7.79 -10.47 20.77
C GLN A 121 -8.63 -9.91 19.60
N PRO A 122 -9.98 -9.82 19.73
CA PRO A 122 -10.81 -9.18 18.70
C PRO A 122 -10.28 -7.80 18.30
N SER A 123 -10.16 -7.57 17.00
CA SER A 123 -9.47 -6.41 16.42
C SER A 123 -10.09 -6.02 15.08
N PRO A 124 -9.78 -4.81 14.56
CA PRO A 124 -10.15 -4.40 13.21
C PRO A 124 -9.29 -5.07 12.13
N TYR A 125 -8.36 -5.94 12.51
CA TYR A 125 -7.34 -6.49 11.62
C TYR A 125 -7.65 -7.91 11.16
N VAL A 126 -7.27 -8.18 9.92
CA VAL A 126 -7.07 -9.54 9.41
C VAL A 126 -5.57 -9.75 9.14
N SER A 127 -4.95 -10.65 9.89
CA SER A 127 -3.55 -11.04 9.65
C SER A 127 -3.39 -11.82 8.35
N THR A 128 -2.31 -11.49 7.65
CA THR A 128 -1.75 -12.25 6.53
C THR A 128 -0.24 -12.31 6.71
N THR A 129 0.46 -13.05 5.86
CA THR A 129 1.92 -13.18 5.93
C THR A 129 2.56 -13.13 4.55
N TYR A 130 3.79 -12.65 4.48
CA TYR A 130 4.63 -12.83 3.30
C TYR A 130 5.14 -14.27 3.13
N ASN A 131 5.13 -15.07 4.19
CA ASN A 131 5.67 -16.43 4.19
C ASN A 131 4.59 -17.43 3.74
N HIS A 132 4.72 -17.91 2.50
CA HIS A 132 3.90 -18.99 1.94
C HIS A 132 3.73 -20.16 2.90
N ASP A 133 4.80 -20.59 3.56
CA ASP A 133 4.84 -21.82 4.35
C ASP A 133 4.36 -21.64 5.81
N LEU A 134 3.89 -20.45 6.20
CA LEU A 134 3.47 -20.22 7.58
C LEU A 134 2.29 -21.12 7.99
N TYR A 135 1.46 -21.58 7.03
CA TYR A 135 0.38 -22.54 7.28
C TYR A 135 0.87 -23.82 7.99
N LYS A 136 2.13 -24.22 7.80
CA LYS A 136 2.75 -25.40 8.46
C LYS A 136 2.86 -25.26 9.99
N SER A 137 2.79 -24.03 10.49
CA SER A 137 2.81 -23.71 11.93
C SER A 137 1.43 -23.76 12.58
N TRP A 138 0.36 -23.86 11.79
CA TRP A 138 -1.02 -23.79 12.24
C TRP A 138 -1.76 -25.10 12.02
N LYS A 139 -2.92 -25.24 12.66
CA LYS A 139 -3.84 -26.38 12.47
C LYS A 139 -5.06 -25.99 11.63
N SER A 140 -4.93 -24.94 10.82
CA SER A 140 -6.02 -24.49 9.93
C SER A 140 -6.13 -25.42 8.72
N GLY A 141 -7.35 -25.60 8.22
CA GLY A 141 -7.62 -26.52 7.10
C GLY A 141 -7.27 -25.96 5.72
N TRP A 142 -6.97 -24.67 5.61
CA TRP A 142 -6.81 -23.96 4.35
C TRP A 142 -5.69 -22.93 4.38
N ASN A 143 -4.96 -22.83 3.29
CA ASN A 143 -4.01 -21.76 3.00
C ASN A 143 -4.55 -20.91 1.84
N TYR A 144 -4.90 -19.67 2.13
CA TYR A 144 -5.46 -18.73 1.16
C TYR A 144 -4.37 -17.88 0.53
N TYR A 145 -4.53 -17.60 -0.75
CA TYR A 145 -3.65 -16.79 -1.58
C TYR A 145 -4.31 -15.42 -1.76
N ILE A 146 -3.63 -14.35 -1.35
CA ILE A 146 -4.15 -12.99 -1.35
C ILE A 146 -3.30 -12.08 -2.23
N ASP A 147 -3.95 -11.39 -3.17
CA ASP A 147 -3.38 -10.32 -3.98
C ASP A 147 -4.10 -9.01 -3.65
N ALA A 148 -3.68 -8.35 -2.57
CA ALA A 148 -4.25 -7.09 -2.10
C ALA A 148 -3.19 -5.97 -2.06
N PRO A 149 -3.54 -4.72 -2.35
CA PRO A 149 -2.70 -3.55 -2.06
C PRO A 149 -2.67 -3.23 -0.56
N GLY A 150 -1.63 -2.54 -0.12
CA GLY A 150 -1.58 -1.99 1.25
C GLY A 150 -1.44 -3.04 2.34
N GLY A 151 -2.10 -2.78 3.47
CA GLY A 151 -1.91 -3.46 4.75
C GLY A 151 -0.76 -2.85 5.57
N VAL A 152 -0.83 -2.99 6.89
CA VAL A 152 0.21 -2.56 7.82
C VAL A 152 1.28 -3.64 7.91
N ASP A 153 2.52 -3.31 7.54
CA ASP A 153 3.66 -4.22 7.71
C ASP A 153 4.06 -4.23 9.19
N VAL A 154 3.80 -5.35 9.87
CA VAL A 154 3.91 -5.44 11.34
C VAL A 154 5.35 -5.22 11.78
N ASN A 155 6.31 -5.95 11.18
CA ASN A 155 7.71 -5.84 11.60
C ASN A 155 8.30 -4.45 11.32
N GLN A 156 7.86 -3.78 10.24
CA GLN A 156 8.27 -2.39 10.00
C GLN A 156 7.60 -1.40 10.95
N THR A 157 6.46 -1.74 11.54
CA THR A 157 5.69 -0.88 12.44
C THR A 157 6.15 -1.00 13.89
N ILE A 158 6.35 -2.22 14.40
CA ILE A 158 6.67 -2.49 15.80
C ILE A 158 8.08 -3.07 16.01
N GLY A 159 8.89 -3.16 14.95
CA GLY A 159 10.20 -3.78 14.96
C GLY A 159 10.14 -5.30 14.74
N ASP A 160 11.30 -5.94 14.64
CA ASP A 160 11.45 -7.36 14.30
C ASP A 160 12.01 -8.22 15.46
N THR A 161 11.99 -7.68 16.68
CA THR A 161 12.52 -8.34 17.89
C THR A 161 11.44 -9.03 18.73
N HIS A 162 10.15 -8.80 18.42
CA HIS A 162 9.04 -9.41 19.15
C HIS A 162 8.90 -10.92 18.86
N LYS A 163 8.22 -11.64 19.76
CA LYS A 163 8.06 -13.11 19.74
C LYS A 163 7.58 -13.69 18.40
N TYR A 164 6.86 -12.90 17.62
CA TYR A 164 6.20 -13.36 16.39
C TYR A 164 6.78 -12.73 15.11
N ALA A 165 7.94 -12.07 15.18
CA ALA A 165 8.54 -11.40 14.02
C ALA A 165 8.82 -12.35 12.84
N SER A 166 9.08 -13.64 13.11
CA SER A 166 9.27 -14.66 12.07
C SER A 166 8.00 -14.99 11.27
N GLN A 167 6.83 -14.54 11.72
CA GLN A 167 5.60 -14.64 10.97
C GLN A 167 5.52 -13.65 9.80
N VAL A 168 6.38 -12.62 9.78
CA VAL A 168 6.45 -11.61 8.69
C VAL A 168 5.06 -11.13 8.28
N GLU A 169 4.33 -10.66 9.28
CA GLU A 169 2.89 -10.38 9.20
C GLU A 169 2.60 -9.06 8.48
N VAL A 170 1.50 -9.07 7.70
CA VAL A 170 0.84 -7.87 7.20
C VAL A 170 -0.60 -7.87 7.73
N ALA A 171 -0.95 -6.86 8.51
CA ALA A 171 -2.27 -6.71 9.12
C ALA A 171 -3.16 -5.79 8.28
N PHE A 172 -4.32 -6.27 7.85
CA PHE A 172 -5.27 -5.50 7.04
C PHE A 172 -6.36 -4.88 7.91
N PRO A 173 -6.36 -3.55 8.15
CA PRO A 173 -7.47 -2.87 8.81
C PRO A 173 -8.73 -2.94 7.94
N GLY A 174 -9.86 -3.28 8.55
CA GLY A 174 -11.11 -3.49 7.82
C GLY A 174 -11.17 -4.83 7.07
N GLY A 175 -10.14 -5.67 7.22
CA GLY A 175 -10.08 -6.96 6.56
C GLY A 175 -9.76 -6.90 5.08
N ILE A 176 -10.21 -7.90 4.33
CA ILE A 176 -9.85 -8.10 2.93
C ILE A 176 -11.10 -8.46 2.13
N GLU A 177 -11.51 -7.60 1.21
CA GLU A 177 -12.65 -7.83 0.33
C GLU A 177 -12.36 -9.00 -0.63
N ARG A 178 -13.40 -9.74 -1.01
CA ARG A 178 -13.28 -11.03 -1.72
C ARG A 178 -12.57 -10.94 -3.06
N SER A 179 -12.66 -9.82 -3.77
CA SER A 179 -12.01 -9.64 -5.07
C SER A 179 -10.48 -9.60 -4.99
N PHE A 180 -9.91 -9.44 -3.80
CA PHE A 180 -8.46 -9.52 -3.57
C PHE A 180 -7.98 -10.91 -3.13
N ILE A 181 -8.89 -11.88 -2.97
CA ILE A 181 -8.55 -13.26 -2.64
C ILE A 181 -8.42 -14.04 -3.95
N VAL A 182 -7.24 -14.58 -4.23
CA VAL A 182 -6.93 -15.23 -5.51
C VAL A 182 -7.48 -16.65 -5.56
N ALA A 183 -7.13 -17.44 -4.54
CA ALA A 183 -7.37 -18.87 -4.51
C ALA A 183 -7.20 -19.42 -3.09
N VAL A 184 -7.47 -20.71 -2.92
CA VAL A 184 -7.18 -21.45 -1.70
C VAL A 184 -6.63 -22.83 -2.02
N CYS A 185 -5.76 -23.34 -1.16
CA CYS A 185 -5.39 -24.76 -1.15
C CYS A 185 -5.75 -25.39 0.20
N PRO A 186 -6.47 -26.54 0.23
CA PRO A 186 -6.65 -27.31 1.44
C PRO A 186 -5.31 -27.82 1.98
N VAL A 187 -5.20 -27.95 3.30
CA VAL A 187 -3.97 -28.37 3.99
C VAL A 187 -4.17 -29.75 4.63
N ASP A 188 -3.24 -30.68 4.36
CA ASP A 188 -3.05 -31.87 5.20
C ASP A 188 -2.34 -31.42 6.49
N THR A 189 -3.09 -31.28 7.58
CA THR A 189 -2.57 -30.75 8.86
C THR A 189 -1.63 -31.71 9.58
N VAL A 190 -1.63 -33.00 9.21
CA VAL A 190 -0.71 -34.00 9.76
C VAL A 190 0.62 -33.93 9.02
N LYS A 191 0.59 -33.92 7.68
CA LYS A 191 1.79 -33.87 6.84
C LYS A 191 2.34 -32.46 6.66
N LYS A 192 1.56 -31.43 6.99
CA LYS A 192 1.90 -30.00 6.82
C LYS A 192 2.25 -29.67 5.36
N VAL A 193 1.40 -30.15 4.45
CA VAL A 193 1.50 -29.90 3.00
C VAL A 193 0.15 -29.41 2.48
N GLU A 194 0.18 -28.57 1.46
CA GLU A 194 -1.02 -28.27 0.69
C GLU A 194 -1.38 -29.47 -0.18
N ILE A 195 -2.68 -29.64 -0.40
CA ILE A 195 -3.23 -30.70 -1.25
C ILE A 195 -3.52 -30.04 -2.60
N MET A 196 -2.47 -29.93 -3.40
CA MET A 196 -2.39 -29.06 -4.59
C MET A 196 -3.44 -29.38 -5.67
N ASP A 197 -3.82 -30.64 -5.81
CA ASP A 197 -4.85 -31.11 -6.75
C ASP A 197 -6.27 -30.71 -6.36
N ARG A 198 -6.45 -30.13 -5.17
CA ARG A 198 -7.71 -29.62 -4.64
C ARG A 198 -7.68 -28.12 -4.35
N CYS A 199 -6.71 -27.40 -4.92
CA CYS A 199 -6.76 -25.94 -4.86
C CYS A 199 -7.93 -25.43 -5.70
N GLU A 200 -8.54 -24.35 -5.25
CA GLU A 200 -9.72 -23.74 -5.88
C GLU A 200 -9.43 -22.26 -6.13
N ASP A 201 -9.62 -21.82 -7.37
CA ASP A 201 -9.57 -20.41 -7.72
C ASP A 201 -10.84 -19.72 -7.23
N ASN A 202 -10.70 -18.49 -6.73
CA ASN A 202 -11.83 -17.68 -6.35
C ASN A 202 -12.52 -17.12 -7.60
N PRO A 203 -13.80 -17.45 -7.88
CA PRO A 203 -14.51 -16.93 -9.05
C PRO A 203 -14.74 -15.41 -9.00
N TYR A 204 -14.57 -14.78 -7.83
CA TYR A 204 -14.74 -13.34 -7.63
C TYR A 204 -13.42 -12.56 -7.66
N TYR A 205 -12.27 -13.22 -7.85
CA TYR A 205 -10.98 -12.55 -7.90
C TYR A 205 -10.90 -11.54 -9.06
N GLU A 206 -10.52 -10.30 -8.76
CA GLU A 206 -10.30 -9.25 -9.75
C GLU A 206 -8.86 -8.72 -9.65
N PRO A 207 -8.02 -8.89 -10.70
CA PRO A 207 -6.68 -8.31 -10.71
C PRO A 207 -6.73 -6.78 -10.58
N TRP A 208 -6.26 -6.26 -9.44
CA TRP A 208 -6.38 -4.84 -9.11
C TRP A 208 -5.32 -3.95 -9.79
N ARG A 209 -4.18 -4.52 -10.17
CA ARG A 209 -3.05 -3.75 -10.73
C ARG A 209 -3.34 -3.17 -12.13
N THR A 210 -4.16 -3.86 -12.91
CA THR A 210 -4.53 -3.45 -14.28
C THR A 210 -5.64 -2.40 -14.30
N ASN A 211 -6.42 -2.31 -13.23
CA ASN A 211 -7.61 -1.46 -13.16
C ASN A 211 -7.41 -0.21 -12.28
N TYR A 212 -6.25 -0.02 -11.67
CA TYR A 212 -5.98 1.14 -10.82
C TYR A 212 -5.59 2.37 -11.67
N PRO A 213 -6.43 3.43 -11.76
CA PRO A 213 -6.02 4.68 -12.36
C PRO A 213 -4.94 5.31 -11.46
N GLY A 214 -3.73 5.45 -12.01
CA GLY A 214 -2.60 6.07 -11.30
C GLY A 214 -2.80 7.54 -10.98
#